data_AF-A0A9P0IR05-F1
#
_entry.id   AF-A0A9P0IR05-F1
#
_cell.length_a   1.000
_cell.length_b   1.000
_cell.length_c   1.000
_cell.angle_alpha   90.00
_cell.angle_beta   90.00
_cell.angle_gamma   90.00
#
_symmetry.space_group_name_H-M   'P 1'
#
loop_
_entity.id
_entity.type
_entity.pdbx_description
1 polymer ?
#
loop_
_entity_poly.entity_id
_entity_poly.type
_entity_poly.pdbx_seq_one_letter_code
_entity_poly.pdbx_strand_id
1 'polypeptide(L)'
;MSKQNLEVAILKSYPHHNMLGYCENRPKYRQGRKLTAIKVYTVNDESQHLLIRGVPSVNLHDEVEKLCKRYGNVLSIRQVQFEDQEEFTHSFHVNIYPDTICQICKKANRHKKFLWWYFTCLLCT
;
A
#
# COMPACT_ATOMS: atom_id res chain seq x y z
N MET A 1 19.23 13.50 18.46
CA MET A 1 19.27 12.64 17.26
C MET A 1 19.16 11.19 17.70
N SER A 2 17.95 10.73 17.95
CA SER A 2 17.67 9.36 18.38
C SER A 2 17.77 8.43 17.17
N LYS A 3 18.78 7.57 17.16
CA LYS A 3 18.86 6.45 16.22
C LYS A 3 17.70 5.50 16.54
N GLN A 4 16.66 5.53 15.72
CA GLN A 4 15.64 4.49 15.76
C GLN A 4 16.28 3.24 15.16
N ASN A 5 16.64 2.28 16.00
CA ASN A 5 16.94 0.92 15.57
C ASN A 5 15.66 0.37 14.95
N LEU A 6 15.54 0.47 13.63
CA LEU A 6 14.48 -0.15 12.86
C LEU A 6 14.89 -1.61 12.70
N GLU A 7 14.28 -2.50 13.48
CA GLU A 7 14.35 -3.94 13.22
C GLU A 7 13.69 -4.19 11.86
N VAL A 8 14.51 -4.36 10.83
CA VAL A 8 14.03 -4.60 9.48
C VAL A 8 13.65 -6.07 9.34
N ALA A 9 12.35 -6.36 9.30
CA ALA A 9 11.86 -7.70 9.07
C ALA A 9 11.95 -8.05 7.58
N ILE A 10 12.55 -9.21 7.26
CA ILE A 10 12.60 -9.76 5.91
C ILE A 10 11.29 -10.54 5.68
N LEU A 11 10.55 -10.18 4.64
CA LEU A 11 9.29 -10.82 4.26
C LEU A 11 9.40 -11.48 2.89
N LYS A 12 8.76 -12.65 2.75
CA LYS A 12 8.61 -13.32 1.45
C LYS A 12 7.62 -12.55 0.58
N SER A 13 7.95 -12.41 -0.71
CA SER A 13 7.03 -11.82 -1.69
C SER A 13 6.14 -12.91 -2.28
N TYR A 14 4.82 -12.76 -2.14
CA TYR A 14 3.84 -13.63 -2.79
C TYR A 14 3.32 -12.98 -4.08
N PRO A 15 2.82 -13.76 -5.06
CA PRO A 15 2.34 -13.20 -6.33
C PRO A 15 1.20 -12.20 -6.17
N HIS A 16 0.38 -12.34 -5.12
CA HIS A 16 -0.69 -11.39 -4.82
C HIS A 16 -0.17 -10.06 -4.25
N HIS A 17 1.09 -9.98 -3.82
CA HIS A 17 1.74 -8.71 -3.42
C HIS A 17 2.14 -7.84 -4.60
N ASN A 18 2.22 -8.41 -5.81
CA ASN A 18 2.65 -7.70 -7.00
C ASN A 18 1.47 -7.02 -7.68
N MET A 19 1.75 -5.90 -8.35
CA MET A 19 0.73 -5.24 -9.15
C MET A 19 0.35 -6.11 -10.33
N LEU A 20 -0.95 -6.38 -10.45
CA LEU A 20 -1.50 -6.96 -11.66
C LEU A 20 -1.79 -5.86 -12.68
N GLY A 21 -1.66 -6.20 -13.96
CA GLY A 21 -2.00 -5.30 -15.07
C GLY A 21 -3.47 -4.87 -15.06
N TYR A 22 -3.80 -3.90 -15.92
CA TYR A 22 -5.19 -3.49 -16.11
C TYR A 22 -6.04 -4.64 -16.64
N CYS A 23 -7.33 -4.66 -16.28
CA CYS A 23 -8.25 -5.66 -16.81
C CYS A 23 -8.61 -5.33 -18.26
N GLU A 24 -8.21 -6.22 -19.17
CA GLU A 24 -8.52 -6.10 -20.61
C GLU A 24 -9.79 -6.89 -20.99
N ASN A 25 -10.17 -7.88 -20.20
CA ASN A 25 -11.33 -8.76 -20.46
C ASN A 25 -12.69 -8.14 -20.03
N ARG A 26 -12.83 -6.82 -20.09
CA ARG A 26 -14.08 -6.15 -19.68
C ARG A 26 -15.05 -6.10 -20.85
N PRO A 27 -16.33 -6.47 -20.68
CA PRO A 27 -17.28 -6.38 -21.77
C PRO A 27 -17.48 -4.91 -22.18
N LYS A 28 -17.61 -4.66 -23.49
CA LYS A 28 -17.64 -3.31 -24.09
C LYS A 28 -18.62 -2.36 -23.39
N TYR A 29 -19.79 -2.85 -22.98
CA TYR A 29 -20.81 -2.03 -22.29
C TYR A 29 -20.42 -1.56 -20.88
N ARG A 30 -19.48 -2.25 -20.20
CA ARG A 30 -18.90 -1.82 -18.91
C ARG A 30 -17.56 -1.11 -19.06
N GLN A 31 -16.98 -1.08 -20.25
CA GLN A 31 -15.67 -0.48 -20.50
C GLN A 31 -15.78 1.05 -20.49
N GLY A 32 -15.12 1.69 -19.52
CA GLY A 32 -15.01 3.14 -19.49
C GLY A 32 -14.00 3.66 -20.52
N ARG A 33 -13.91 4.99 -20.69
CA ARG A 33 -12.95 5.63 -21.61
C ARG A 33 -11.47 5.38 -21.25
N LYS A 34 -11.18 4.94 -20.03
CA LYS A 34 -9.83 4.69 -19.52
C LYS A 34 -9.73 3.26 -19.01
N LEU A 35 -8.65 2.57 -19.35
CA LEU A 35 -8.30 1.29 -18.72
C LEU A 35 -8.11 1.53 -17.23
N THR A 36 -8.84 0.75 -16.44
CA THR A 36 -8.84 0.83 -14.97
C THR A 36 -8.78 -0.57 -14.42
N ALA A 37 -8.12 -0.73 -13.28
CA ALA A 37 -8.15 -1.99 -12.55
C ALA A 37 -9.59 -2.27 -12.07
N ILE A 38 -9.90 -3.55 -11.85
CA ILE A 38 -11.18 -3.93 -11.23
C ILE A 38 -11.15 -3.43 -9.79
N LYS A 39 -12.13 -2.61 -9.43
CA LYS A 39 -12.28 -2.14 -8.05
C LYS A 39 -13.03 -3.20 -7.25
N VAL A 40 -12.28 -4.00 -6.50
CA VAL A 40 -12.83 -4.94 -5.51
C VAL A 40 -13.02 -4.14 -4.22
N TYR A 41 -14.28 -3.92 -3.85
CA TYR A 41 -14.62 -3.11 -2.68
C TYR A 41 -14.70 -3.93 -1.39
N THR A 42 -14.85 -5.25 -1.48
CA THR A 42 -15.17 -6.12 -0.35
C THR A 42 -13.97 -6.40 0.54
N VAL A 43 -12.80 -6.67 -0.04
CA VAL A 43 -11.58 -7.00 0.73
C VAL A 43 -11.15 -5.84 1.65
N ASN A 44 -11.52 -4.60 1.32
CA ASN A 44 -10.95 -3.42 1.94
C ASN A 44 -11.59 -3.02 3.27
N ASP A 45 -12.80 -3.46 3.59
CA ASP A 45 -13.49 -3.01 4.83
C ASP A 45 -12.99 -3.75 6.08
N GLU A 46 -12.50 -4.98 5.90
CA GLU A 46 -12.02 -5.86 7.00
C GLU A 46 -10.50 -5.81 7.16
N SER A 47 -9.81 -5.17 6.22
CA SER A 47 -8.35 -5.11 6.20
C SER A 47 -7.85 -4.19 7.31
N GLN A 48 -6.81 -4.63 8.04
CA GLN A 48 -6.09 -3.80 9.02
C GLN A 48 -4.61 -3.59 8.67
N HIS A 49 -4.12 -4.33 7.68
CA HIS A 49 -2.72 -4.31 7.26
C HIS A 49 -2.60 -3.63 5.90
N LEU A 50 -1.69 -2.67 5.83
CA LEU A 50 -1.35 -1.93 4.63
C LEU A 50 0.12 -2.15 4.31
N LEU A 51 0.39 -2.59 3.08
CA LEU A 51 1.73 -2.65 2.54
C LEU A 51 2.00 -1.45 1.63
N ILE A 52 3.18 -0.84 1.76
CA ILE A 52 3.61 0.27 0.91
C ILE A 52 4.95 -0.13 0.32
N ARG A 53 5.06 -0.21 -1.01
CA ARG A 53 6.31 -0.50 -1.73
C ARG A 53 6.75 0.71 -2.57
N GLY A 54 8.02 0.74 -2.94
CA GLY A 54 8.55 1.76 -3.85
C GLY A 54 8.69 3.16 -3.23
N VAL A 55 8.86 3.24 -1.90
CA VAL A 55 9.15 4.52 -1.25
C VAL A 55 10.63 4.83 -1.42
N PRO A 56 11.04 5.99 -1.95
CA PRO A 56 12.46 6.30 -2.12
C PRO A 56 13.20 6.35 -0.77
N SER A 57 14.50 6.04 -0.75
CA SER A 57 15.28 5.90 0.50
C SER A 57 15.56 7.19 1.30
N VAL A 58 15.10 8.36 0.87
CA VAL A 58 15.49 9.66 1.47
C VAL A 58 14.66 9.98 2.74
N ASN A 59 15.09 9.49 3.90
CA ASN A 59 14.57 9.88 5.24
C ASN A 59 13.03 9.92 5.37
N LEU A 60 12.32 8.98 4.73
CA LEU A 60 10.87 9.05 4.57
C LEU A 60 10.04 8.39 5.67
N HIS A 61 10.63 7.78 6.71
CA HIS A 61 9.82 7.16 7.78
C HIS A 61 8.84 8.17 8.42
N ASP A 62 9.35 9.36 8.76
CA ASP A 62 8.56 10.44 9.37
C ASP A 62 7.52 11.02 8.38
N GLU A 63 7.86 11.12 7.10
CA GLU A 63 6.94 11.59 6.06
C GLU A 63 5.82 10.59 5.78
N VAL A 64 6.13 9.29 5.74
CA VAL A 64 5.15 8.21 5.62
C VAL A 64 4.23 8.21 6.84
N GLU A 65 4.78 8.36 8.03
CA GLU A 65 4.00 8.45 9.27
C GLU A 65 3.05 9.65 9.26
N LYS A 66 3.53 10.85 8.90
CA LYS A 66 2.69 12.04 8.74
C LYS A 66 1.60 11.86 7.69
N LEU A 67 1.92 11.21 6.56
CA LEU A 67 0.94 10.90 5.52
C LEU A 67 -0.15 9.97 6.05
N CYS A 68 0.23 8.86 6.68
CA CYS A 68 -0.72 7.90 7.25
C CYS A 68 -1.60 8.58 8.32
N LYS A 69 -1.01 9.36 9.23
CA LYS A 69 -1.74 10.11 10.27
C LYS A 69 -2.72 11.14 9.71
N ARG A 70 -2.42 11.76 8.56
CA ARG A 70 -3.36 12.70 7.90
C ARG A 70 -4.64 12.02 7.42
N TYR A 71 -4.58 10.74 7.09
CA TYR A 71 -5.73 10.02 6.56
C TYR A 71 -6.46 9.17 7.60
N GLY A 72 -5.81 8.85 8.73
CA GLY A 72 -6.48 8.18 9.83
C GLY A 72 -5.56 7.74 10.96
N ASN A 73 -6.14 6.95 11.86
CA ASN A 73 -5.49 6.47 13.06
C ASN A 73 -4.59 5.26 12.75
N VAL A 74 -3.29 5.41 13.00
CA VAL A 74 -2.27 4.39 12.73
C VAL A 74 -1.89 3.69 14.04
N LEU A 75 -1.85 2.36 14.03
CA LEU A 75 -1.48 1.55 15.19
C LEU A 75 0.04 1.34 15.26
N SER A 76 0.65 0.92 14.16
CA SER A 76 2.08 0.60 14.10
C SER A 76 2.60 0.77 12.67
N ILE A 77 3.82 1.30 12.55
CA ILE A 77 4.56 1.37 11.29
C ILE A 77 5.85 0.59 11.49
N ARG A 78 6.17 -0.31 10.55
CA ARG A 78 7.42 -1.05 10.53
C ARG A 78 8.03 -1.00 9.14
N GLN A 79 9.33 -0.83 9.07
CA GLN A 79 10.05 -1.00 7.81
C GLN A 79 10.25 -2.49 7.54
N VAL A 80 9.94 -2.91 6.32
CA VAL A 80 10.08 -4.30 5.88
C VAL A 80 10.92 -4.35 4.62
N GLN A 81 11.68 -5.43 4.47
CA GLN A 81 12.43 -5.71 3.25
C GLN A 81 11.86 -6.95 2.55
N PHE A 82 11.67 -6.84 1.24
CA PHE A 82 11.31 -7.95 0.37
C PHE A 82 12.52 -8.44 -0.40
N GLU A 83 12.50 -9.72 -0.75
CA GLU A 83 13.54 -10.32 -1.61
C GLU A 83 13.57 -9.68 -3.02
N ASP A 84 12.41 -9.25 -3.53
CA ASP A 84 12.22 -8.67 -4.87
C ASP A 84 12.26 -7.13 -4.85
N GLN A 85 12.98 -6.52 -3.91
CA GLN A 85 12.95 -5.08 -3.69
C GLN A 85 13.90 -4.34 -4.65
N GLU A 86 13.38 -3.30 -5.31
CA GLU A 86 14.17 -2.42 -6.19
C GLU A 86 15.23 -1.63 -5.38
N GLU A 87 16.39 -1.41 -6.00
CA GLU A 87 17.47 -0.62 -5.41
C GLU A 87 16.99 0.78 -5.01
N PHE A 88 17.44 1.29 -3.86
CA PHE A 88 17.09 2.62 -3.34
C PHE A 88 15.60 2.85 -3.04
N THR A 89 14.82 1.77 -2.96
CA THR A 89 13.45 1.81 -2.44
C THR A 89 13.38 1.16 -1.06
N HIS A 90 12.37 1.53 -0.29
CA HIS A 90 12.00 0.93 0.98
C HIS A 90 10.54 0.54 0.97
N SER A 91 10.24 -0.53 1.70
CA SER A 91 8.87 -0.98 1.91
C SER A 91 8.48 -0.80 3.37
N PHE A 92 7.21 -0.46 3.59
CA PHE A 92 6.64 -0.25 4.92
C PHE A 92 5.41 -1.11 5.10
N HIS A 93 5.32 -1.71 6.27
CA HIS A 93 4.13 -2.39 6.75
C HIS A 93 3.47 -1.51 7.81
N VAL A 94 2.21 -1.14 7.56
CA VAL A 94 1.44 -0.24 8.40
C VAL A 94 0.20 -0.96 8.89
N ASN A 95 0.05 -1.07 10.21
CA ASN A 95 -1.18 -1.54 10.83
C ASN A 95 -2.04 -0.32 11.15
N ILE A 96 -3.29 -0.33 10.71
CA ILE A 96 -4.25 0.74 10.97
C ILE A 96 -5.64 0.19 11.32
N TYR A 97 -6.52 1.08 11.76
CA TYR A 97 -7.91 0.72 12.03
C TYR A 97 -8.69 0.53 10.71
N PRO A 98 -9.61 -0.45 10.64
CA PRO A 98 -10.32 -0.82 9.40
C PRO A 98 -11.07 0.37 8.77
N ASP A 99 -11.71 1.21 9.59
CA ASP A 99 -12.43 2.42 9.14
C ASP A 99 -11.54 3.39 8.35
N THR A 100 -10.25 3.44 8.71
CA THR A 100 -9.27 4.38 8.15
C THR A 100 -8.72 3.91 6.81
N ILE A 101 -8.58 2.59 6.60
CA ILE A 101 -8.11 2.00 5.34
C ILE A 101 -9.06 2.39 4.21
N CYS A 102 -10.36 2.32 4.46
CA CYS A 102 -11.40 2.68 3.50
C CYS A 102 -11.23 4.12 3.00
N GLN A 103 -10.87 5.05 3.89
CA GLN A 103 -10.66 6.45 3.53
C GLN A 103 -9.37 6.66 2.73
N ILE A 104 -8.25 6.03 3.13
CA ILE A 104 -6.98 6.12 2.41
C ILE A 104 -7.15 5.58 0.98
N CYS A 105 -7.76 4.40 0.81
CA CYS A 105 -8.00 3.79 -0.51
C CYS A 105 -8.86 4.65 -1.42
N LYS A 106 -9.93 5.23 -0.89
CA LYS A 106 -10.82 6.13 -1.65
C LYS A 106 -10.07 7.37 -2.15
N LYS A 107 -9.16 7.91 -1.34
CA LYS A 107 -8.41 9.13 -1.67
C LYS A 107 -7.22 8.85 -2.60
N ALA A 108 -6.48 7.76 -2.39
CA ALA A 108 -5.36 7.33 -3.24
C ALA A 108 -5.81 7.13 -4.70
N ASN A 109 -7.00 6.56 -4.91
CA ASN A 109 -7.60 6.42 -6.25
C ASN A 109 -7.90 7.76 -6.95
N ARG A 110 -8.03 8.87 -6.20
CA ARG A 110 -8.45 10.18 -6.74
C ARG A 110 -7.28 10.98 -7.31
N HIS A 111 -6.09 10.87 -6.73
CA HIS A 111 -4.87 11.53 -7.21
C HIS A 111 -3.87 10.50 -7.72
N LYS A 112 -3.85 10.28 -9.04
CA LYS A 112 -2.89 9.40 -9.74
C LYS A 112 -1.39 9.79 -9.60
N LYS A 113 -1.06 10.78 -8.77
CA LYS A 113 0.22 11.48 -8.84
C LYS A 113 1.19 11.23 -7.71
N PHE A 114 0.81 10.62 -6.60
CA PHE A 114 1.77 10.45 -5.51
C PHE A 114 1.60 9.11 -4.83
N LEU A 115 2.63 8.28 -5.06
CA LEU A 115 2.95 7.02 -4.40
C LEU A 115 1.98 5.88 -4.75
N TRP A 116 2.51 4.93 -5.51
CA TRP A 116 1.89 3.66 -5.84
C TRP A 116 1.77 2.79 -4.58
N TRP A 117 0.76 3.07 -3.76
CA TRP A 117 0.45 2.28 -2.57
C TRP A 117 -0.32 1.05 -3.03
N TYR A 118 0.39 -0.06 -3.13
CA TYR A 118 -0.25 -1.34 -3.32
C TYR A 118 -0.91 -1.74 -2.02
N PHE A 119 -2.22 -1.51 -1.93
CA PHE A 119 -3.05 -2.06 -0.85
C PHE A 119 -3.11 -3.57 -1.00
N THR A 120 -2.02 -4.25 -0.66
CA THR A 120 -2.06 -5.67 -0.39
C THR A 120 -2.44 -5.82 1.06
N CYS A 121 -3.70 -6.18 1.27
CA CYS A 121 -4.11 -6.71 2.55
C CYS A 121 -3.35 -8.00 2.79
N LEU A 122 -2.52 -8.03 3.84
CA LEU A 122 -1.83 -9.25 4.28
C LEU A 122 -2.77 -10.27 4.96
N LEU A 123 -4.08 -10.04 4.98
CA LEU A 123 -5.06 -11.07 5.40
C LEU A 123 -5.38 -12.00 4.22
N CYS A 124 -4.40 -12.82 3.83
CA CYS A 124 -4.62 -14.10 3.17
C CYS A 124 -3.34 -14.94 3.36
N THR A 125 -3.18 -15.47 4.56
CA THR A 125 -2.51 -16.76 4.74
C THR A 125 -3.49 -17.87 4.39
#